data_AF-A0A7Y0FM38-F1
#
_entry.id   AF-A0A7Y0FM38-F1
#
_cell.length_a   1.000
_cell.length_b   1.000
_cell.length_c   1.000
_cell.angle_alpha   90.00
_cell.angle_beta   90.00
_cell.angle_gamma   90.00
#
_symmetry.space_group_name_H-M   'P 1'
#
loop_
_entity.id
_entity.type
_entity.pdbx_description
1 polymer ?
#
loop_
_entity_poly.entity_id
_entity_poly.type
_entity_poly.pdbx_seq_one_letter_code
_entity_poly.pdbx_strand_id
1 'polypeptide(L)'
;MKFQQRQLTRTTLLALREHGLYVSQHDGRGQADLAVEIPYEELLPLRLEYRKAVPARGLRWLAVGVLWLAGNVARVQYDVGYQGGRPLPENFWMLALVLGAALGAGLLYAWHNWWHQAIVHTAHLHVVLANHPRDRRLLQRFVQQAQSHTKSYLRREYAPINPLGIIEPQLRRLAWLHELDVLSTAEAQALATRLTGRLPGRGLRSMGQKLEAPYVN
;
A
#
# COMPACT_ATOMS: atom_id res chain seq x y z
N MET A 1 -12.94 12.57 5.36
CA MET A 1 -11.90 12.92 4.33
C MET A 1 -11.93 11.91 3.19
N LYS A 2 -11.52 12.28 1.97
CA LYS A 2 -11.55 11.36 0.81
C LYS A 2 -10.31 11.49 -0.07
N PHE A 3 -9.82 10.36 -0.56
CA PHE A 3 -8.84 10.22 -1.62
C PHE A 3 -9.47 9.42 -2.75
N GLN A 4 -9.34 9.90 -3.98
CA GLN A 4 -9.89 9.23 -5.16
C GLN A 4 -8.82 9.20 -6.24
N GLN A 5 -8.65 8.04 -6.85
CA GLN A 5 -7.77 7.85 -7.99
C GLN A 5 -8.54 7.21 -9.14
N ARG A 6 -8.41 7.81 -10.33
CA ARG A 6 -8.98 7.28 -11.57
C ARG A 6 -7.85 6.71 -12.43
N GLN A 7 -7.97 5.43 -12.74
CA GLN A 7 -7.18 4.72 -13.74
C GLN A 7 -8.01 4.55 -15.02
N LEU A 8 -7.37 4.12 -16.10
CA LEU A 8 -8.02 3.87 -17.39
C LEU A 8 -9.20 2.89 -17.29
N THR A 9 -9.05 1.84 -16.48
CA THR A 9 -10.04 0.77 -16.33
C THR A 9 -10.70 0.75 -14.97
N ARG A 10 -10.23 1.51 -13.98
CA ARG A 10 -10.71 1.39 -12.59
C ARG A 10 -10.70 2.72 -11.86
N THR A 11 -11.64 2.93 -10.95
CA THR A 11 -11.64 4.07 -10.03
C THR A 11 -11.62 3.55 -8.60
N THR A 12 -10.63 3.98 -7.82
CA THR A 12 -10.50 3.61 -6.41
C THR A 12 -10.75 4.83 -5.55
N LEU A 13 -11.63 4.71 -4.56
CA LEU A 13 -11.96 5.73 -3.58
C LEU A 13 -11.71 5.19 -2.18
N LEU A 14 -10.93 5.95 -1.42
CA LEU A 14 -10.65 5.74 0.00
C LEU A 14 -11.27 6.91 0.76
N ALA A 15 -12.21 6.64 1.65
CA ALA A 15 -12.86 7.68 2.43
C ALA A 15 -12.90 7.29 3.90
N LEU A 16 -12.45 8.21 4.75
CA LEU A 16 -12.53 8.07 6.18
C LEU A 16 -13.90 8.54 6.65
N ARG A 17 -14.69 7.63 7.22
CA ARG A 17 -16.06 7.81 7.71
C ARG A 17 -16.12 7.78 9.23
N GLU A 18 -17.30 7.90 9.80
CA GLU A 18 -17.49 7.89 11.26
C GLU A 18 -17.11 6.56 11.91
N HIS A 19 -17.40 5.43 11.23
CA HIS A 19 -17.24 4.08 11.79
C HIS A 19 -16.00 3.35 11.28
N GLY A 20 -15.31 3.89 10.28
CA GLY A 20 -14.15 3.22 9.70
C GLY A 20 -13.61 3.85 8.42
N LEU A 21 -12.73 3.10 7.77
CA LEU A 21 -12.21 3.40 6.43
C LEU A 21 -13.07 2.70 5.38
N TYR A 22 -13.78 3.50 4.59
CA TYR A 22 -14.51 3.02 3.42
C TYR A 22 -13.60 2.94 2.21
N VAL A 23 -13.48 1.75 1.64
CA VAL A 23 -12.74 1.46 0.41
C VAL A 23 -13.74 1.05 -0.65
N SER A 24 -13.76 1.76 -1.77
CA SER A 24 -14.56 1.35 -2.94
C SER A 24 -13.72 1.36 -4.21
N GLN A 25 -13.93 0.35 -5.03
CA GLN A 25 -13.32 0.20 -6.34
C GLN A 25 -14.44 -0.03 -7.35
N HIS A 26 -14.47 0.78 -8.39
CA HIS A 26 -15.39 0.60 -9.51
C HIS A 26 -14.59 0.27 -10.77
N ASP A 27 -15.14 -0.60 -11.60
CA ASP A 27 -14.60 -0.88 -12.92
C ASP A 27 -14.95 0.25 -13.90
N GLY A 28 -14.32 0.27 -15.07
CA GLY A 28 -14.52 1.29 -16.12
C GLY A 28 -15.96 1.34 -16.65
N ARG A 29 -16.75 0.28 -16.38
CA ARG A 29 -18.18 0.18 -16.67
C ARG A 29 -19.08 0.79 -15.58
N GLY A 30 -18.51 1.34 -14.51
CA GLY A 30 -19.23 1.96 -13.40
C GLY A 30 -19.83 0.99 -12.38
N GLN A 31 -19.64 -0.33 -12.54
CA GLN A 31 -20.04 -1.31 -11.55
C GLN A 31 -19.03 -1.35 -10.39
N ALA A 32 -19.53 -1.43 -9.15
CA ALA A 32 -18.70 -1.58 -7.97
C ALA A 32 -18.13 -3.00 -7.91
N ASP A 33 -16.82 -3.11 -8.10
CA ASP A 33 -16.06 -4.37 -8.04
C ASP A 33 -15.71 -4.72 -6.58
N LEU A 34 -15.53 -3.70 -5.74
CA LEU A 34 -15.26 -3.85 -4.31
C LEU A 34 -15.87 -2.67 -3.56
N ALA A 35 -16.58 -2.93 -2.47
CA ALA A 35 -17.03 -1.91 -1.53
C ALA A 35 -16.99 -2.50 -0.11
N VAL A 36 -16.02 -2.07 0.69
CA VAL A 36 -15.78 -2.59 2.04
C VAL A 36 -15.56 -1.43 3.00
N GLU A 37 -16.19 -1.49 4.17
CA GLU A 37 -15.93 -0.59 5.28
C GLU A 37 -15.14 -1.35 6.35
N ILE A 38 -13.93 -0.86 6.63
CA ILE A 38 -13.02 -1.48 7.60
C ILE A 38 -13.13 -0.68 8.90
N PRO A 39 -13.53 -1.31 10.01
CA PRO A 39 -13.65 -0.63 11.30
C PRO A 39 -12.27 -0.21 11.83
N TYR A 40 -12.23 0.84 12.67
CA TYR A 40 -10.96 1.41 13.15
C TYR A 40 -10.15 0.44 14.00
N GLU A 41 -10.82 -0.50 14.65
CA GLU A 41 -10.28 -1.57 15.47
C GLU A 41 -9.42 -2.55 14.66
N GLU A 42 -9.70 -2.70 13.36
CA GLU A 42 -9.01 -3.63 12.46
C GLU A 42 -8.11 -2.93 11.43
N LEU A 43 -8.08 -1.60 11.45
CA LEU A 43 -7.42 -0.85 10.39
C LEU A 43 -5.88 -0.84 10.52
N LEU A 44 -5.37 -0.90 11.74
CA LEU A 44 -3.94 -0.91 12.02
C LEU A 44 -3.35 -2.31 11.85
N PRO A 45 -2.13 -2.45 11.31
CA PRO A 45 -1.21 -1.38 10.91
C PRO A 45 -1.49 -0.85 9.49
N LEU A 46 -1.48 0.49 9.35
CA LEU A 46 -1.49 1.14 8.05
C LEU A 46 -0.07 1.33 7.53
N ARG A 47 0.28 0.67 6.42
CA ARG A 47 1.59 0.82 5.77
C ARG A 47 1.42 1.16 4.29
N LEU A 48 2.30 2.01 3.79
CA LEU A 48 2.34 2.39 2.39
C LEU A 48 3.63 1.86 1.77
N GLU A 49 3.50 0.90 0.86
CA GLU A 49 4.62 0.33 0.12
C GLU A 49 4.60 0.81 -1.34
N TYR A 50 5.79 1.07 -1.89
CA TYR A 50 5.95 1.40 -3.31
C TYR A 50 6.69 0.28 -3.99
N ARG A 51 6.00 -0.43 -4.89
CA ARG A 51 6.58 -1.55 -5.62
C ARG A 51 6.68 -1.25 -7.11
N LYS A 52 7.77 -1.68 -7.73
CA LYS A 52 7.87 -1.76 -9.18
C LYS A 52 7.34 -3.10 -9.65
N ALA A 53 6.18 -3.12 -10.28
CA ALA A 53 5.58 -4.29 -10.89
C ALA A 53 5.90 -4.28 -12.39
N VAL A 54 7.09 -4.76 -12.76
CA VAL A 54 7.47 -4.93 -14.16
C VAL A 54 6.86 -6.24 -14.67
N PRO A 55 5.98 -6.22 -15.69
CA PRO A 55 5.38 -7.44 -16.22
C PRO A 55 6.44 -8.25 -16.99
N ALA A 56 7.12 -9.17 -16.31
CA ALA A 56 8.19 -9.99 -16.90
C ALA A 56 7.73 -10.78 -18.14
N ARG A 57 6.47 -11.27 -18.15
CA ARG A 57 5.88 -11.94 -19.32
C ARG A 57 5.68 -10.98 -20.49
N GLY A 58 5.23 -9.75 -20.23
CA GLY A 58 5.06 -8.72 -21.25
C GLY A 58 6.39 -8.35 -21.90
N LEU A 59 7.44 -8.17 -21.08
CA LEU A 59 8.78 -7.91 -21.59
C LEU A 59 9.32 -9.03 -22.48
N ARG A 60 9.07 -10.30 -22.11
CA ARG A 60 9.48 -11.46 -22.94
C ARG A 60 8.80 -11.45 -24.30
N TRP A 61 7.49 -11.27 -24.34
CA TRP A 61 6.75 -11.21 -25.61
C TRP A 61 7.17 -10.02 -26.46
N LEU A 62 7.47 -8.89 -25.81
CA LEU A 62 7.95 -7.70 -26.51
C LEU A 62 9.37 -7.93 -27.06
N ALA A 63 10.26 -8.57 -26.30
CA ALA A 63 11.58 -8.97 -26.79
C ALA A 63 11.47 -9.94 -27.98
N VAL A 64 10.60 -10.95 -27.91
CA VAL A 64 10.32 -11.86 -29.03
C VAL A 64 9.78 -11.08 -30.24
N GLY A 65 8.84 -10.16 -30.02
CA GLY A 65 8.27 -9.31 -31.07
C GLY A 65 9.34 -8.45 -31.75
N VAL A 66 10.22 -7.81 -30.98
CA VAL A 66 11.35 -7.01 -31.50
C VAL A 66 12.33 -7.88 -32.28
N LEU A 67 12.65 -9.07 -31.78
CA LEU A 67 13.59 -10.00 -32.43
C LEU A 67 13.00 -10.57 -33.72
N TRP A 68 11.70 -10.86 -33.74
CA TRP A 68 10.96 -11.25 -34.94
C TRP A 68 10.92 -10.13 -35.97
N LEU A 69 10.67 -8.89 -35.55
CA LEU A 69 10.63 -7.72 -36.43
C LEU A 69 12.02 -7.43 -37.01
N ALA A 70 13.08 -7.47 -36.18
CA ALA A 70 14.46 -7.35 -36.60
C ALA A 70 14.87 -8.47 -37.58
N GLY A 71 14.45 -9.72 -37.33
CA GLY A 71 14.68 -10.84 -38.23
C GLY A 71 13.98 -10.68 -39.59
N ASN A 72 12.77 -10.14 -39.61
CA ASN A 72 12.06 -9.85 -40.87
C ASN A 72 12.75 -8.73 -41.65
N VAL A 73 13.18 -7.65 -40.99
CA VAL A 73 13.93 -6.56 -41.65
C VAL A 73 15.25 -7.08 -42.20
N ALA A 74 15.99 -7.87 -41.42
CA ALA A 74 17.25 -8.46 -41.86
C ALA A 74 17.03 -9.37 -43.07
N ARG A 75 16.03 -10.26 -43.04
CA ARG A 75 15.69 -11.15 -44.15
C ARG A 75 15.36 -10.38 -45.43
N VAL A 76 14.52 -9.35 -45.33
CA VAL A 76 14.15 -8.50 -46.47
C VAL A 76 15.39 -7.80 -47.04
N GLN A 77 16.32 -7.34 -46.19
CA GLN A 77 17.57 -6.72 -46.63
C GLN A 77 18.53 -7.73 -47.28
N TYR A 78 18.63 -8.96 -46.76
CA TYR A 78 19.41 -10.04 -47.36
C TYR A 78 18.84 -10.47 -48.71
N ASP A 79 17.51 -10.65 -48.83
CA ASP A 79 16.85 -11.06 -50.08
C ASP A 79 17.02 -9.99 -51.18
N VAL A 80 16.91 -8.70 -50.82
CA VAL A 80 17.15 -7.57 -51.75
C VAL A 80 18.62 -7.50 -52.19
N GLY A 81 19.56 -7.75 -51.27
CA GLY A 81 21.00 -7.69 -51.55
C GLY A 81 21.54 -8.87 -52.36
N TYR A 82 20.96 -10.07 -52.22
CA TYR A 82 21.46 -11.30 -52.87
C TYR A 82 20.77 -11.61 -54.21
N GLN A 83 19.51 -11.20 -54.41
CA GLN A 83 18.72 -11.54 -55.62
C GLN A 83 18.61 -10.41 -56.65
N GLY A 84 19.37 -9.31 -56.52
CA GLY A 84 19.28 -8.19 -57.47
C GLY A 84 17.90 -7.50 -57.47
N GLY A 85 17.15 -7.64 -56.37
CA GLY A 85 15.81 -7.10 -56.20
C GLY A 85 15.84 -5.58 -56.08
N ARG A 86 14.82 -4.92 -56.65
CA ARG A 86 14.62 -3.47 -56.62
C ARG A 86 14.86 -2.90 -55.21
N PRO A 87 15.52 -1.72 -55.07
CA PRO A 87 15.72 -1.10 -53.77
C PRO A 87 14.38 -0.95 -53.06
N LEU A 88 14.35 -1.27 -51.77
CA LEU A 88 13.15 -1.09 -50.95
C LEU A 88 12.70 0.37 -51.07
N PRO A 89 11.38 0.61 -51.25
CA PRO A 89 10.87 1.96 -51.32
C PRO A 89 11.22 2.70 -50.03
N GLU A 90 11.66 3.96 -50.15
CA GLU A 90 12.04 4.83 -49.02
C GLU A 90 10.95 4.88 -47.93
N ASN A 91 9.69 4.77 -48.36
CA ASN A 91 8.52 4.68 -47.50
C ASN A 91 8.57 3.51 -46.50
N PHE A 92 9.21 2.38 -46.84
CA PHE A 92 9.35 1.24 -45.93
C PHE A 92 10.21 1.59 -44.71
N TRP A 93 11.36 2.22 -44.95
CA TRP A 93 12.27 2.65 -43.88
C TRP A 93 11.64 3.73 -43.00
N MET A 94 10.93 4.67 -43.60
CA MET A 94 10.19 5.70 -42.88
C MET A 94 9.12 5.07 -41.96
N LEU A 95 8.35 4.10 -42.48
CA LEU A 95 7.31 3.42 -41.73
C LEU A 95 7.90 2.56 -40.60
N ALA A 96 9.01 1.87 -40.84
CA ALA A 96 9.74 1.13 -39.81
C ALA A 96 10.28 2.03 -38.70
N LEU A 97 10.82 3.20 -39.04
CA LEU A 97 11.29 4.20 -38.07
C LEU A 97 10.14 4.76 -37.23
N VAL A 98 9.02 5.12 -37.87
CA VAL A 98 7.84 5.64 -37.19
C VAL A 98 7.24 4.61 -36.24
N LEU A 99 7.10 3.36 -36.69
CA LEU A 99 6.61 2.26 -35.83
C LEU A 99 7.57 2.00 -34.67
N GLY A 100 8.89 1.93 -34.93
CA GLY A 100 9.90 1.74 -33.90
C GLY A 100 9.90 2.85 -32.86
N ALA A 101 9.81 4.12 -33.29
CA ALA A 101 9.73 5.27 -32.42
C ALA A 101 8.44 5.28 -31.58
N ALA A 102 7.28 4.97 -32.18
CA ALA A 102 6.02 4.87 -31.47
C ALA A 102 6.02 3.74 -30.42
N LEU A 103 6.59 2.59 -30.76
CA LEU A 103 6.71 1.43 -29.85
C LEU A 103 7.66 1.74 -28.69
N GLY A 104 8.81 2.38 -28.99
CA GLY A 104 9.77 2.83 -27.98
C GLY A 104 9.19 3.88 -27.03
N ALA A 105 8.48 4.88 -27.56
CA ALA A 105 7.80 5.89 -26.76
C ALA A 105 6.71 5.28 -25.87
N GLY A 106 5.90 4.36 -26.42
CA GLY A 106 4.89 3.63 -25.65
C GLY A 106 5.49 2.78 -24.53
N LEU A 107 6.63 2.13 -24.78
CA LEU A 107 7.39 1.36 -23.79
C LEU A 107 7.92 2.25 -22.67
N LEU A 108 8.54 3.38 -23.01
CA LEU A 108 9.05 4.33 -22.02
C LEU A 108 7.93 4.92 -21.16
N TYR A 109 6.79 5.23 -21.78
CA TYR A 109 5.60 5.69 -21.08
C TYR A 109 5.05 4.64 -20.13
N ALA A 110 4.91 3.38 -20.58
CA ALA A 110 4.47 2.27 -19.74
C ALA A 110 5.45 1.99 -18.60
N TRP A 111 6.76 2.04 -18.87
CA TRP A 111 7.81 1.90 -17.85
C TRP A 111 7.68 2.96 -16.77
N HIS A 112 7.48 4.22 -17.16
CA HIS A 112 7.41 5.32 -16.21
C HIS A 112 6.11 5.32 -15.40
N ASN A 113 4.97 5.04 -16.04
CA ASN A 113 3.67 5.31 -15.45
C ASN A 113 2.91 4.06 -14.98
N TRP A 114 3.08 2.90 -15.62
CA TRP A 114 2.28 1.70 -15.33
C TRP A 114 2.99 0.69 -14.44
N TRP A 115 4.31 0.75 -14.35
CA TRP A 115 5.09 -0.23 -13.59
C TRP A 115 5.35 0.18 -12.15
N HIS A 116 4.89 1.36 -11.73
CA HIS A 116 4.98 1.80 -10.35
C HIS A 116 3.60 1.66 -9.68
N GLN A 117 3.53 0.84 -8.64
CA GLN A 117 2.32 0.60 -7.85
C GLN A 117 2.53 1.10 -6.43
N ALA A 118 1.48 1.68 -5.84
CA ALA A 118 1.43 2.06 -4.44
C ALA A 118 0.45 1.10 -3.75
N ILE A 119 0.91 0.37 -2.74
CA ILE A 119 0.11 -0.62 -2.03
C ILE A 119 -0.14 -0.08 -0.63
N VAL A 120 -1.42 0.11 -0.28
CA VAL A 120 -1.84 0.42 1.07
C VAL A 120 -2.16 -0.89 1.76
N HIS A 121 -1.33 -1.27 2.72
CA HIS A 121 -1.54 -2.43 3.57
C HIS A 121 -2.33 -2.01 4.81
N THR A 122 -3.40 -2.76 5.06
CA THR A 122 -4.13 -2.81 6.34
C THR A 122 -3.94 -4.23 6.92
N ALA A 123 -4.49 -4.51 8.11
CA ALA A 123 -4.41 -5.86 8.70
C ALA A 123 -5.05 -6.94 7.81
N HIS A 124 -6.18 -6.64 7.18
CA HIS A 124 -6.99 -7.62 6.45
C HIS A 124 -7.08 -7.36 4.94
N LEU A 125 -6.64 -6.19 4.47
CA LEU A 125 -6.86 -5.75 3.10
C LEU A 125 -5.63 -5.05 2.50
N HIS A 126 -5.38 -5.32 1.22
CA HIS A 126 -4.33 -4.69 0.43
C HIS A 126 -4.95 -3.93 -0.73
N VAL A 127 -4.92 -2.59 -0.68
CA VAL A 127 -5.40 -1.76 -1.79
C VAL A 127 -4.22 -1.46 -2.70
N VAL A 128 -4.29 -1.94 -3.94
CA VAL A 128 -3.29 -1.61 -4.97
C VAL A 128 -3.76 -0.40 -5.77
N LEU A 129 -2.95 0.65 -5.75
CA LEU A 129 -3.15 1.93 -6.42
C LEU A 129 -2.06 2.14 -7.47
N ALA A 130 -2.34 3.01 -8.44
CA ALA A 130 -1.32 3.43 -9.40
C ALA A 130 -0.43 4.46 -8.72
N ASN A 131 0.89 4.33 -8.86
CA ASN A 131 1.82 5.30 -8.27
C ASN A 131 2.02 6.49 -9.24
N HIS A 132 1.07 7.43 -9.24
CA HIS A 132 1.27 8.70 -9.94
C HIS A 132 2.12 9.66 -9.08
N PRO A 133 3.14 10.32 -9.65
CA PRO A 133 4.02 11.22 -8.89
C PRO A 133 3.26 12.42 -8.31
N ARG A 134 2.17 12.86 -8.97
CA ARG A 134 1.30 13.94 -8.49
C ARG A 134 0.47 13.52 -7.27
N ASP A 135 -0.03 12.29 -7.27
CA ASP A 135 -0.91 11.78 -6.21
C ASP A 135 -0.15 11.26 -4.99
N ARG A 136 1.14 10.95 -5.14
CA ARG A 136 1.97 10.34 -4.09
C ARG A 136 1.94 11.11 -2.78
N ARG A 137 2.05 12.45 -2.83
CA ARG A 137 1.99 13.30 -1.63
C ARG A 137 0.60 13.30 -0.99
N LEU A 138 -0.45 13.28 -1.80
CA LEU A 138 -1.84 13.24 -1.32
C LEU A 138 -2.14 11.89 -0.67
N LEU A 139 -1.72 10.79 -1.28
CA LEU A 139 -1.87 9.44 -0.74
C LEU A 139 -1.09 9.28 0.57
N GLN A 140 0.16 9.74 0.62
CA GLN A 140 0.96 9.68 1.84
C GLN A 140 0.32 10.47 2.99
N ARG A 141 -0.15 11.70 2.71
CA ARG A 141 -0.87 12.51 3.71
C ARG A 141 -2.16 11.84 4.15
N PHE A 142 -2.91 11.26 3.22
CA PHE A 142 -4.14 10.53 3.53
C PHE A 142 -3.85 9.34 4.46
N VAL A 143 -2.84 8.51 4.15
CA VAL A 143 -2.47 7.35 4.98
C VAL A 143 -1.99 7.79 6.37
N GLN A 144 -1.12 8.81 6.44
CA GLN A 144 -0.64 9.35 7.72
C GLN A 144 -1.79 9.89 8.56
N GLN A 145 -2.72 10.60 7.93
CA GLN A 145 -3.88 11.16 8.61
C GLN A 145 -4.88 10.09 9.03
N ALA A 146 -5.12 9.07 8.20
CA ALA A 146 -5.94 7.92 8.55
C ALA A 146 -5.34 7.18 9.75
N GLN A 147 -4.03 6.98 9.77
CA GLN A 147 -3.33 6.37 10.90
C GLN A 147 -3.45 7.22 12.17
N SER A 148 -3.18 8.52 12.08
CA SER A 148 -3.34 9.45 13.20
C SER A 148 -4.77 9.46 13.73
N HIS A 149 -5.77 9.58 12.86
CA HIS A 149 -7.17 9.59 13.22
C HIS A 149 -7.58 8.29 13.93
N THR A 150 -7.13 7.15 13.40
CA THR A 150 -7.41 5.82 13.98
C THR A 150 -6.79 5.69 15.36
N LYS A 151 -5.52 6.08 15.53
CA LYS A 151 -4.88 6.08 16.86
C LYS A 151 -5.62 7.01 17.83
N SER A 152 -6.03 8.20 17.38
CA SER A 152 -6.79 9.14 18.21
C SER A 152 -8.20 8.65 18.56
N TYR A 153 -8.87 7.92 17.66
CA TYR A 153 -10.14 7.26 17.94
C TYR A 153 -9.96 6.16 18.97
N LEU A 154 -9.02 5.22 18.72
CA LEU A 154 -8.74 4.11 19.63
C LEU A 154 -8.33 4.60 21.03
N ARG A 155 -7.52 5.67 21.10
CA ARG A 155 -7.14 6.28 22.37
C ARG A 155 -8.34 6.90 23.10
N ARG A 156 -9.29 7.52 22.39
CA ARG A 156 -10.48 8.14 23.02
C ARG A 156 -11.46 7.09 23.52
N GLU A 157 -11.69 6.03 22.74
CA GLU A 157 -12.70 5.02 23.05
C GLU A 157 -12.19 3.97 24.05
N TYR A 158 -10.94 3.52 23.89
CA TYR A 158 -10.43 2.36 24.60
C TYR A 158 -9.41 2.68 25.71
N ALA A 159 -8.78 3.86 25.72
CA ALA A 159 -7.83 4.22 26.79
C ALA A 159 -8.44 4.67 28.12
N PRO A 160 -9.68 5.22 28.19
CA PRO A 160 -10.30 5.53 29.48
C PRO A 160 -10.45 4.28 30.35
N ILE A 161 -10.13 4.44 31.63
CA ILE A 161 -10.10 3.38 32.63
C ILE A 161 -11.24 3.59 33.61
N ASN A 162 -11.92 2.49 33.96
CA ASN A 162 -12.90 2.49 35.04
C ASN A 162 -12.32 1.75 36.26
N PRO A 163 -11.98 2.45 37.35
CA PRO A 163 -11.39 1.83 38.54
C PRO A 163 -12.35 0.88 39.27
N LEU A 164 -13.66 1.00 39.03
CA LEU A 164 -14.68 0.12 39.60
C LEU A 164 -14.98 -1.09 38.69
N GLY A 165 -14.41 -1.11 37.48
CA GLY A 165 -14.60 -2.19 36.52
C GLY A 165 -13.69 -3.39 36.79
N ILE A 166 -13.98 -4.50 36.13
CA ILE A 166 -13.11 -5.68 36.17
C ILE A 166 -11.74 -5.31 35.60
N ILE A 167 -10.66 -5.61 36.34
CA ILE A 167 -9.29 -5.17 36.00
C ILE A 167 -8.75 -5.95 34.79
N GLU A 168 -8.98 -7.26 34.72
CA GLU A 168 -8.38 -8.15 33.70
C GLU A 168 -8.68 -7.72 32.24
N PRO A 169 -9.94 -7.42 31.85
CA PRO A 169 -10.24 -6.98 30.49
C PRO A 169 -9.64 -5.61 30.17
N GLN A 170 -9.51 -4.74 31.18
CA GLN A 170 -8.92 -3.41 31.01
C GLN A 170 -7.41 -3.51 30.77
N LEU A 171 -6.72 -4.39 31.49
CA LEU A 171 -5.30 -4.67 31.24
C LEU A 171 -5.07 -5.26 29.84
N ARG A 172 -5.91 -6.21 29.40
CA ARG A 172 -5.81 -6.79 28.06
C ARG A 172 -6.02 -5.73 26.97
N ARG A 173 -6.98 -4.82 27.18
CA ARG A 173 -7.23 -3.69 26.27
C ARG A 173 -6.04 -2.73 26.20
N LEU A 174 -5.42 -2.40 27.34
CA LEU A 174 -4.21 -1.56 27.36
C LEU A 174 -3.04 -2.24 26.66
N ALA A 175 -2.86 -3.55 26.85
CA ALA A 175 -1.84 -4.32 26.15
C ALA A 175 -2.07 -4.31 24.63
N TRP A 176 -3.31 -4.54 24.18
CA TRP A 176 -3.69 -4.45 22.78
C TRP A 176 -3.43 -3.05 22.17
N LEU A 177 -3.80 -1.98 22.88
CA LEU A 177 -3.50 -0.60 22.44
C LEU A 177 -1.98 -0.32 22.36
N HIS A 178 -1.20 -0.94 23.24
CA HIS A 178 0.25 -0.84 23.21
C HIS A 178 0.85 -1.60 22.00
N GLU A 179 0.37 -2.82 21.72
CA GLU A 179 0.77 -3.62 20.55
C GLU A 179 0.49 -2.90 19.23
N LEU A 180 -0.57 -2.09 19.17
CA LEU A 180 -0.93 -1.27 18.01
C LEU A 180 -0.17 0.07 17.91
N ASP A 181 0.83 0.31 18.78
CA ASP A 181 1.56 1.58 18.92
C ASP A 181 0.62 2.78 19.15
N VAL A 182 -0.55 2.59 19.76
CA VAL A 182 -1.48 3.68 20.13
C VAL A 182 -1.01 4.35 21.42
N LEU A 183 -0.54 3.54 22.37
CA LEU A 183 0.02 3.98 23.66
C LEU A 183 1.53 3.71 23.69
N SER A 184 2.29 4.71 24.11
CA SER A 184 3.71 4.50 24.41
C SER A 184 3.89 3.55 25.60
N THR A 185 5.07 2.93 25.71
CA THR A 185 5.41 2.04 26.84
C THR A 185 5.19 2.74 28.19
N ALA A 186 5.61 4.00 28.31
CA ALA A 186 5.43 4.79 29.54
C ALA A 186 3.96 5.08 29.85
N GLU A 187 3.15 5.44 28.85
CA GLU A 187 1.72 5.67 29.03
C GLU A 187 0.99 4.39 29.42
N ALA A 188 1.28 3.27 28.75
CA ALA A 188 0.68 1.97 29.05
C ALA A 188 1.02 1.53 30.48
N GLN A 189 2.27 1.71 30.93
CA GLN A 189 2.69 1.40 32.30
C GLN A 189 2.01 2.31 33.33
N ALA A 190 1.92 3.62 33.07
CA ALA A 190 1.24 4.56 33.96
C ALA A 190 -0.25 4.21 34.13
N LEU A 191 -0.91 3.85 33.04
CA LEU A 191 -2.31 3.42 33.03
C LEU A 191 -2.51 2.07 33.73
N ALA A 192 -1.64 1.10 33.50
CA ALA A 192 -1.66 -0.18 34.21
C ALA A 192 -1.39 -0.02 35.72
N THR A 193 -0.49 0.90 36.10
CA THR A 193 -0.19 1.22 37.50
C THR A 193 -1.40 1.85 38.17
N ARG A 194 -2.11 2.77 37.50
CA ARG A 194 -3.37 3.35 38.02
C ARG A 194 -4.47 2.31 38.23
N LEU A 195 -4.54 1.28 37.38
CA LEU A 195 -5.52 0.20 37.49
C LEU A 195 -5.22 -0.79 38.62
N THR A 196 -3.95 -1.15 38.77
CA THR A 196 -3.54 -2.25 39.66
C THR A 196 -2.92 -1.77 40.96
N GLY A 197 -2.61 -0.48 41.06
CA GLY A 197 -1.73 0.09 42.08
C GLY A 197 -0.28 -0.40 41.98
N ARG A 198 0.07 -1.27 41.02
CA ARG A 198 1.37 -1.97 40.97
C ARG A 198 2.26 -1.40 39.87
N LEU A 199 3.56 -1.24 40.16
CA LEU A 199 4.56 -0.89 39.15
C LEU A 199 4.95 -2.12 38.30
N PRO A 200 4.58 -2.20 37.01
CA PRO A 200 4.93 -3.34 36.16
C PRO A 200 6.45 -3.41 35.94
N GLY A 201 7.03 -4.60 36.13
CA GLY A 201 8.46 -4.86 35.83
C GLY A 201 9.43 -4.62 36.99
N ARG A 202 8.98 -4.07 38.13
CA ARG A 202 9.82 -3.87 39.32
C ARG A 202 9.50 -4.92 40.39
N GLY A 203 9.70 -6.20 40.05
CA GLY A 203 9.72 -7.26 41.04
C GLY A 203 11.00 -7.12 41.86
N LEU A 204 10.88 -6.66 43.11
CA LEU A 204 12.02 -6.64 44.02
C LEU A 204 12.42 -8.11 44.27
N ARG A 205 13.67 -8.47 43.98
CA ARG A 205 14.22 -9.75 44.44
C ARG A 205 14.74 -9.53 45.85
N SER A 206 14.09 -10.16 46.83
CA SER A 206 14.63 -10.25 48.20
C SER A 206 14.84 -11.72 48.51
N MET A 207 16.02 -12.07 49.04
CA MET A 207 16.36 -13.43 49.47
C MET A 207 16.12 -14.52 48.39
N GLY A 208 16.37 -14.21 47.12
CA GLY A 208 16.19 -15.17 46.01
C GLY A 208 14.74 -15.43 45.58
N GLN A 209 13.74 -14.83 46.25
CA GLN A 209 12.34 -14.90 45.86
C GLN A 209 11.92 -13.65 45.07
N LYS A 210 11.09 -13.83 44.03
CA LYS A 210 10.43 -12.73 43.32
C LYS A 210 9.33 -12.19 44.24
N LEU A 211 9.56 -11.03 44.86
CA LEU A 211 8.51 -10.32 45.59
C LEU A 211 7.54 -9.66 44.62
N GLU A 212 6.30 -9.50 45.07
CA GLU A 212 5.31 -8.68 44.37
C GLU A 212 5.81 -7.24 44.22
N ALA A 213 5.42 -6.59 43.11
CA ALA A 213 5.80 -5.21 42.86
C ALA A 213 5.18 -4.28 43.93
N PRO A 214 5.90 -3.23 44.36
CA PRO A 214 5.39 -2.31 45.37
C PRO A 214 4.12 -1.61 44.88
N TYR A 215 3.15 -1.48 45.78
CA TYR A 215 1.94 -0.70 45.55
C TYR A 215 2.27 0.79 45.68
N VAL A 216 1.84 1.60 44.71
CA VAL A 216 1.99 3.06 44.73
C VAL A 216 0.59 3.66 44.78
N ASN A 217 0.27 4.31 45.89
CA ASN A 217 -0.94 5.13 46.06
C ASN A 217 -0.66 6.57 45.62
#